data_AF-A0A978RZJ1-F1
#
_entry.id   AF-A0A978RZJ1-F1
#
_cell.length_a   1.000
_cell.length_b   1.000
_cell.length_c   1.000
_cell.angle_alpha   90.00
_cell.angle_beta   90.00
_cell.angle_gamma   90.00
#
_symmetry.space_group_name_H-M   'P 1'
#
loop_
_entity.id
_entity.type
_entity.pdbx_description
1 polymer ?
#
loop_
_entity_poly.entity_id
_entity_poly.type
_entity_poly.pdbx_seq_one_letter_code
_entity_poly.pdbx_strand_id
1 'polypeptide(L)'
;MSREALIKFLQAAVAAPEIREELKASATSPREIVEFAHDYGYRFTEQELQVELNRIFDKFPPLEIPPGAGSAEFIIDEMLNFCEMQLL
;
A
#
# COMPACT_ATOMS: atom_id res chain seq x y z
N MET A 1 4.97 14.76 -10.10
CA MET A 1 5.92 14.41 -9.02
C MET A 1 5.13 13.84 -7.86
N SER A 2 4.86 12.54 -7.86
CA SER A 2 3.86 11.95 -6.95
C SER A 2 3.99 10.43 -6.81
N ARG A 3 4.31 9.73 -7.90
CA ARG A 3 4.70 8.30 -7.88
C ARG A 3 5.91 8.00 -6.98
N GLU A 4 6.90 8.89 -6.97
CA GLU A 4 8.10 8.73 -6.15
C GLU A 4 7.78 8.81 -4.64
N ALA A 5 6.79 9.63 -4.25
CA ALA A 5 6.36 9.73 -2.86
C ALA A 5 5.70 8.43 -2.39
N LEU A 6 4.85 7.83 -3.23
CA LEU A 6 4.26 6.52 -2.96
C LEU A 6 5.34 5.43 -2.84
N ILE A 7 6.30 5.38 -3.76
CA ILE A 7 7.39 4.39 -3.68
C ILE A 7 8.21 4.57 -2.39
N LYS A 8 8.55 5.82 -2.03
CA LYS A 8 9.28 6.10 -0.77
C LYS A 8 8.47 5.73 0.47
N PHE A 9 7.15 5.92 0.44
CA PHE A 9 6.26 5.49 1.51
C PHE A 9 6.28 3.98 1.67
N LEU A 10 6.14 3.23 0.57
CA LEU A 10 6.18 1.77 0.62
C LEU A 10 7.54 1.22 1.04
N GLN A 11 8.62 1.84 0.57
CA GLN A 11 9.98 1.54 1.05
C GLN A 11 10.14 1.79 2.55
N ALA A 12 9.58 2.89 3.06
CA ALA A 12 9.61 3.19 4.50
C ALA A 12 8.80 2.16 5.29
N ALA A 13 7.63 1.75 4.80
CA ALA A 13 6.81 0.73 5.44
C ALA A 13 7.46 -0.67 5.42
N VAL A 14 8.24 -1.01 4.39
CA VAL A 14 9.06 -2.23 4.36
C VAL A 14 10.26 -2.13 5.31
N ALA A 15 10.98 -1.00 5.28
CA ALA A 15 12.18 -0.81 6.07
C ALA A 15 11.91 -0.64 7.58
N ALA A 16 10.73 -0.15 7.95
CA ALA A 16 10.30 0.06 9.33
C ALA A 16 9.06 -0.80 9.65
N PRO A 17 9.23 -1.96 10.30
CA PRO A 17 8.13 -2.85 10.68
C PRO A 17 7.06 -2.15 11.53
N GLU A 18 7.45 -1.16 12.34
CA GLU A 18 6.52 -0.36 13.16
C GLU A 18 5.53 0.43 12.30
N ILE A 19 5.99 1.05 11.20
CA ILE A 19 5.13 1.78 10.25
C ILE A 19 4.16 0.81 9.56
N ARG A 20 4.62 -0.41 9.22
CA ARG A 20 3.77 -1.46 8.65
C ARG A 20 2.66 -1.86 9.61
N GLU A 21 2.99 -2.15 10.86
CA GLU A 21 2.01 -2.57 11.87
C GLU A 21 1.01 -1.44 12.16
N GLU A 22 1.47 -0.18 12.26
CA GLU A 22 0.60 0.98 12.40
C GLU A 22 -0.32 1.18 11.19
N LEU A 23 0.21 1.03 9.98
CA LEU A 23 -0.56 1.13 8.74
C LEU A 23 -1.65 0.05 8.68
N LYS A 24 -1.31 -1.20 9.06
CA LYS A 24 -2.28 -2.31 9.14
C LYS A 24 -3.35 -2.11 10.18
N ALA A 25 -2.97 -1.56 11.34
CA ALA A 25 -3.91 -1.32 12.43
C ALA A 25 -4.82 -0.10 12.16
N SER A 26 -4.30 0.89 11.44
CA SER A 26 -4.97 2.19 11.26
C SER A 26 -5.75 2.30 9.96
N ALA A 27 -5.30 1.64 8.89
CA ALA A 27 -5.92 1.74 7.58
C ALA A 27 -6.71 0.48 7.24
N THR A 28 -8.00 0.67 6.97
CA THR A 28 -8.98 -0.34 6.53
C THR A 28 -9.46 -0.09 5.09
N SER A 29 -9.14 1.08 4.52
CA SER A 29 -9.48 1.47 3.16
C SER A 29 -8.30 2.14 2.42
N PRO A 30 -8.29 2.16 1.07
CA PRO A 30 -7.24 2.86 0.31
C PRO A 30 -7.10 4.34 0.64
N ARG A 31 -8.22 4.99 0.98
CA ARG A 31 -8.25 6.38 1.41
C ARG A 31 -7.48 6.58 2.72
N GLU A 32 -7.69 5.70 3.70
CA GLU A 32 -6.97 5.75 4.98
C GLU A 32 -5.47 5.50 4.80
N ILE A 33 -5.05 4.69 3.81
CA ILE A 33 -3.64 4.52 3.46
C ILE A 33 -3.05 5.86 2.96
N VAL A 34 -3.80 6.60 2.14
CA VAL A 34 -3.37 7.91 1.65
C VAL A 34 -3.28 8.91 2.81
N GLU A 35 -4.29 8.97 3.67
CA GLU A 35 -4.32 9.86 4.84
C GLU A 35 -3.14 9.54 5.78
N PHE A 36 -2.90 8.26 6.09
CA PHE A 36 -1.75 7.82 6.89
C PHE A 36 -0.42 8.24 6.25
N ALA A 37 -0.26 8.03 4.94
CA ALA A 37 0.96 8.44 4.25
C ALA A 37 1.18 9.97 4.29
N HIS A 38 0.10 10.75 4.23
CA HIS A 38 0.16 12.22 4.34
C HIS A 38 0.60 12.67 5.72
N ASP A 39 0.17 11.99 6.79
CA ASP A 39 0.60 12.25 8.16
C ASP A 39 2.11 12.01 8.33
N TYR A 40 2.66 11.04 7.60
CA TYR A 40 4.09 10.75 7.51
C TYR A 40 4.86 11.65 6.51
N GLY A 41 4.19 12.63 5.89
CA GLY A 41 4.79 13.60 4.98
C GLY A 41 4.88 13.15 3.51
N TYR A 42 4.34 11.98 3.17
CA TYR A 42 4.28 11.47 1.80
C TYR A 42 2.99 11.95 1.13
N ARG A 43 3.10 12.74 0.06
CA ARG A 43 1.94 13.28 -0.66
C ARG A 43 1.72 12.56 -1.98
N PHE A 44 0.66 11.76 -2.04
CA PHE A 44 0.13 11.13 -3.26
C PHE A 44 -1.40 11.06 -3.19
N THR A 45 -2.04 10.77 -4.31
CA THR A 45 -3.51 10.67 -4.42
C THR A 45 -3.99 9.22 -4.35
N GLU A 46 -5.26 9.01 -4.01
CA GLU A 46 -5.90 7.70 -4.10
C GLU A 46 -5.77 7.08 -5.49
N GLN A 47 -5.84 7.89 -6.55
CA GLN A 47 -5.70 7.40 -7.92
C GLN A 47 -4.30 6.85 -8.19
N GLU A 48 -3.27 7.47 -7.63
CA GLU A 48 -1.88 7.01 -7.78
C GLU A 48 -1.63 5.74 -6.98
N LEU A 49 -2.19 5.67 -5.77
CA LEU A 49 -2.24 4.44 -5.00
C LEU A 49 -2.93 3.33 -5.81
N GLN A 50 -4.11 3.61 -6.36
CA GLN A 50 -4.88 2.65 -7.16
C GLN A 50 -4.15 2.19 -8.41
N VAL A 51 -3.41 3.07 -9.09
CA VAL A 51 -2.61 2.70 -10.28
C VAL A 51 -1.49 1.74 -9.91
N GLU A 52 -0.78 1.96 -8.80
CA GLU A 52 0.26 1.01 -8.36
C GLU A 52 -0.36 -0.27 -7.79
N LEU A 53 -1.46 -0.19 -7.04
CA LEU A 53 -2.22 -1.36 -6.62
C LEU A 53 -2.63 -2.20 -7.83
N ASN A 54 -3.22 -1.58 -8.85
CA ASN A 54 -3.56 -2.25 -10.09
C ASN A 54 -2.31 -2.83 -10.75
N ARG A 55 -1.16 -2.16 -10.74
CA ARG A 55 0.09 -2.72 -11.30
C ARG A 55 0.63 -3.93 -10.53
N ILE A 56 0.47 -3.91 -9.21
CA ILE A 56 0.82 -5.02 -8.31
C ILE A 56 -0.13 -6.19 -8.59
N PHE A 57 -1.43 -5.92 -8.57
CA PHE A 57 -2.49 -6.90 -8.77
C PHE A 57 -2.63 -7.38 -10.22
N ASP A 58 -2.23 -6.63 -11.25
CA ASP A 58 -2.24 -7.05 -12.67
C ASP A 58 -1.20 -8.15 -12.94
N LYS A 59 -0.24 -8.33 -12.03
CA LYS A 59 0.65 -9.51 -12.00
C LYS A 59 0.05 -10.72 -11.28
N PHE A 60 -1.06 -10.54 -10.57
CA PHE A 60 -1.83 -11.62 -9.94
C PHE A 60 -3.14 -11.82 -10.75
N PRO A 61 -3.69 -13.04 -10.85
CA PRO A 61 -5.05 -13.20 -11.37
C PRO A 61 -6.02 -12.34 -10.54
N PRO A 62 -7.17 -11.91 -11.09
CA PRO A 62 -8.14 -11.10 -10.36
C PRO A 62 -8.45 -11.82 -9.06
N LEU A 63 -7.93 -11.26 -7.96
CA LEU A 63 -8.18 -11.78 -6.63
C LEU A 63 -9.68 -11.65 -6.42
N GLU A 64 -10.36 -12.79 -6.36
CA GLU A 64 -11.69 -12.87 -5.77
C GLU A 64 -11.52 -12.45 -4.31
N ILE A 65 -11.57 -11.13 -4.05
CA ILE A 65 -11.59 -10.59 -2.70
C ILE A 65 -12.84 -11.20 -2.07
N PRO A 66 -12.70 -12.15 -1.12
CA PRO A 66 -13.86 -12.75 -0.50
C PRO A 66 -14.67 -11.63 0.15
N PRO A 67 -16.01 -11.61 0.04
CA PRO A 67 -16.80 -10.63 0.75
C PRO A 67 -16.54 -10.79 2.26
N GLY A 68 -15.79 -9.86 2.84
CA GLY A 68 -15.30 -9.90 4.23
C GLY A 68 -13.79 -10.04 4.43
N ALA A 69 -13.02 -10.38 3.38
CA ALA A 69 -11.55 -10.38 3.38
C ALA A 69 -10.96 -9.26 2.49
N GLY A 70 -11.78 -8.24 2.18
CA GLY A 70 -11.35 -6.96 1.63
C GLY A 70 -10.85 -5.99 2.70
N SER A 71 -10.20 -6.49 3.75
CA SER A 71 -9.55 -5.66 4.76
C SER A 71 -8.28 -5.08 4.14
N ALA A 72 -8.05 -3.78 4.28
CA ALA A 72 -6.83 -3.16 3.77
C ALA A 72 -5.55 -3.82 4.27
N GLU A 73 -5.59 -4.64 5.32
CA GLU A 73 -4.51 -5.54 5.70
C GLU A 73 -3.99 -6.41 4.53
N PHE A 74 -4.88 -7.02 3.73
CA PHE A 74 -4.48 -7.79 2.54
C PHE A 74 -3.83 -6.90 1.49
N ILE A 75 -4.40 -5.72 1.27
CA ILE A 75 -3.86 -4.73 0.33
C ILE A 75 -2.46 -4.30 0.77
N ILE A 76 -2.28 -4.00 2.06
CA ILE A 76 -1.02 -3.58 2.67
C ILE A 76 0.01 -4.70 2.57
N ASP A 77 -0.34 -5.94 2.87
CA ASP A 77 0.58 -7.07 2.77
C ASP A 77 1.06 -7.31 1.33
N GLU A 78 0.16 -7.24 0.34
CA GLU A 78 0.53 -7.36 -1.07
C GLU A 78 1.40 -6.19 -1.54
N MET A 79 1.10 -4.97 -1.08
CA MET A 79 1.93 -3.79 -1.38
C MET A 79 3.35 -3.92 -0.84
N LEU A 80 3.51 -4.41 0.38
CA LEU A 80 4.80 -4.60 1.03
C LEU A 80 5.59 -5.72 0.37
N ASN A 81 4.93 -6.85 0.11
CA ASN A 81 5.53 -8.00 -0.57
C ASN A 81 6.02 -7.63 -1.99
N PHE A 82 5.25 -6.84 -2.73
CA PHE A 82 5.69 -6.31 -4.02
C PHE A 82 6.92 -5.41 -3.89
N CYS A 83 6.97 -4.53 -2.90
CA CYS A 83 8.14 -3.69 -2.66
C CYS A 83 9.37 -4.52 -2.31
N GLU A 84 9.25 -5.55 -1.46
CA GLU A 84 10.34 -6.48 -1.16
C GLU A 84 10.84 -7.21 -2.42
N MET A 85 9.94 -7.70 -3.28
CA MET A 85 10.29 -8.40 -4.52
C MET A 85 10.91 -7.50 -5.60
N GLN A 86 10.67 -6.19 -5.58
CA GLN A 86 11.25 -5.22 -6.54
C GLN A 86 12.59 -4.63 -6.05
N LEU A 87 12.93 -4.80 -4.77
CA LEU A 87 14.14 -4.25 -4.14
C LEU A 87 15.30 -5.27 -4.02
N LEU A 88 15.05 -6.54 -4.38
CA LEU A 88 16.05 -7.61 -4.57
C LEU A 88 16.43 -7.75 -6.04
#